data_AF-X0YW33-F1
#
_entry.id   AF-X0YW33-F1
#
_cell.length_a   1.000
_cell.length_b   1.000
_cell.length_c   1.000
_cell.angle_alpha   90.00
_cell.angle_beta   90.00
_cell.angle_gamma   90.00
#
_symmetry.space_group_name_H-M   'P 1'
#
loop_
_entity.id
_entity.type
_entity.pdbx_description
1 polymer ?
#
loop_
_entity_poly.entity_id
_entity_poly.type
_entity_poly.pdbx_seq_one_letter_code
_entity_poly.pdbx_strand_id
1 'polypeptide(L)'
;GASVVKVFDLTVASVGLTEKQLKMLDFNYEKIYIHPNNHAGYYPGAIPITLKLIFEIPSGKILGAQAVGGPGTEKRIDVISTVIKFNGTVFDMEELELTYAPPYGSAKDPVNMAGFVAANYLKEDMPIWHWHDFTDITNNGGVLLDVRTKEEFAARTIDGSINIPIEEIRNRLDDIPNDKSIYVYCEVGY
;
A
#
# COMPACT_ATOMS: atom_id res chain seq x y z
N GLY A 1 -21.17 -0.37 -6.30
CA GLY A 1 -21.37 1.06 -5.99
C GLY A 1 -20.37 1.48 -4.93
N ALA A 2 -20.26 2.78 -4.64
CA ALA A 2 -19.48 3.26 -3.50
C ALA A 2 -20.32 3.17 -2.21
N SER A 3 -19.66 2.91 -1.08
CA SER A 3 -20.30 2.83 0.24
C SER A 3 -19.36 3.32 1.33
N VAL A 4 -19.92 3.93 2.36
CA VAL A 4 -19.20 4.38 3.55
C VAL A 4 -20.02 4.08 4.80
N VAL A 5 -19.35 3.67 5.88
CA VAL A 5 -19.96 3.42 7.18
C VAL A 5 -19.05 3.91 8.30
N LYS A 6 -19.66 4.47 9.35
CA LYS A 6 -18.98 4.84 10.60
C LYS A 6 -18.97 3.64 11.54
N VAL A 7 -17.81 3.29 12.07
CA VAL A 7 -17.62 2.23 13.06
C VAL A 7 -16.84 2.80 14.24
N PHE A 8 -17.55 3.18 15.31
CA PHE A 8 -16.98 3.97 16.40
C PHE A 8 -16.27 5.22 15.86
N ASP A 9 -14.97 5.36 16.08
CA ASP A 9 -14.16 6.50 15.62
C ASP A 9 -13.56 6.28 14.22
N LEU A 10 -13.83 5.13 13.59
CA LEU A 10 -13.35 4.80 12.26
C LEU A 10 -14.38 5.13 11.18
N THR A 11 -13.87 5.59 10.05
CA THR A 11 -14.57 5.59 8.77
C THR A 11 -14.08 4.39 7.97
N VAL A 12 -15.01 3.57 7.47
CA VAL A 12 -14.74 2.44 6.57
C VAL A 12 -15.46 2.74 5.26
N ALA A 13 -14.72 2.77 4.16
CA ALA A 13 -15.26 3.10 2.85
C ALA A 13 -14.73 2.16 1.77
N SER A 14 -15.54 1.92 0.73
CA SER A 14 -15.18 1.06 -0.38
C SER A 14 -15.87 1.45 -1.68
N VAL A 15 -15.23 1.14 -2.81
CA VAL A 15 -15.79 1.28 -4.16
C VAL A 15 -15.29 0.15 -5.05
N GLY A 16 -16.07 -0.21 -6.07
CA GLY A 16 -15.69 -1.23 -7.05
C GLY A 16 -15.79 -2.67 -6.52
N LEU A 17 -14.96 -3.55 -7.09
CA LEU A 17 -14.94 -4.98 -6.77
C LEU A 17 -13.95 -5.29 -5.64
N THR A 18 -14.31 -6.27 -4.83
CA THR A 18 -13.43 -6.86 -3.81
C THR A 18 -12.62 -8.02 -4.39
N GLU A 19 -11.49 -8.37 -3.77
CA GLU A 19 -10.71 -9.55 -4.15
C GLU A 19 -11.55 -10.83 -4.20
N LYS A 20 -12.47 -11.01 -3.24
CA LYS A 20 -13.35 -12.19 -3.22
C LYS A 20 -14.20 -12.26 -4.49
N GLN A 21 -14.75 -11.13 -4.93
CA GLN A 21 -15.54 -11.06 -6.15
C GLN A 21 -14.66 -11.26 -7.39
N LEU A 22 -13.46 -10.67 -7.43
CA LEU A 22 -12.54 -10.82 -8.56
C LEU A 22 -12.07 -12.26 -8.72
N LYS A 23 -11.75 -12.96 -7.62
CA LYS A 23 -11.44 -14.40 -7.64
C LYS A 23 -12.60 -15.23 -8.18
N MET A 24 -13.85 -14.90 -7.81
CA MET A 24 -15.03 -15.60 -8.33
C MET A 24 -15.28 -15.33 -9.82
N LEU A 25 -14.83 -14.18 -10.33
CA LEU A 25 -14.99 -13.75 -11.71
C LEU A 25 -13.79 -14.10 -12.59
N ASP A 26 -12.77 -14.77 -12.03
CA ASP A 26 -11.51 -15.13 -12.71
C ASP A 26 -10.81 -13.93 -13.38
N PHE A 27 -10.80 -12.78 -12.68
CA PHE A 27 -10.07 -11.59 -13.13
C PHE A 27 -8.58 -11.71 -12.83
N ASN A 28 -7.75 -11.30 -13.78
CA ASN A 28 -6.32 -11.08 -13.54
C ASN A 28 -6.10 -9.71 -12.89
N TYR A 29 -5.70 -9.70 -11.62
CA TYR A 29 -5.58 -8.48 -10.83
C TYR A 29 -4.38 -8.52 -9.89
N GLU A 30 -3.90 -7.35 -9.50
CA GLU A 30 -3.03 -7.16 -8.35
C GLU A 30 -3.63 -6.13 -7.39
N LYS A 31 -3.12 -6.11 -6.16
CA LYS A 31 -3.46 -5.15 -5.13
C LYS A 31 -2.22 -4.54 -4.50
N ILE A 32 -2.38 -3.35 -3.95
CA ILE A 32 -1.40 -2.72 -3.08
C ILE A 32 -2.06 -2.25 -1.79
N TYR A 33 -1.24 -2.04 -0.77
CA TYR A 33 -1.64 -1.46 0.51
C TYR A 33 -0.72 -0.30 0.82
N ILE A 34 -1.30 0.82 1.27
CA ILE A 34 -0.55 1.97 1.78
C ILE A 34 -1.18 2.46 3.08
N HIS A 35 -0.37 3.12 3.91
CA HIS A 35 -0.76 3.63 5.22
C HIS A 35 -0.44 5.13 5.40
N PRO A 36 -0.79 6.02 4.47
CA PRO A 36 -0.47 7.44 4.57
C PRO A 36 -1.35 8.14 5.59
N ASN A 37 -0.90 9.29 6.08
CA ASN A 37 -1.73 10.16 6.90
C ASN A 37 -2.85 10.82 6.07
N ASN A 38 -3.97 11.14 6.73
CA ASN A 38 -5.08 11.85 6.13
C ASN A 38 -4.74 13.30 5.69
N HIS A 39 -3.72 13.92 6.28
CA HIS A 39 -3.12 15.19 5.88
C HIS A 39 -1.64 15.27 6.30
N ALA A 40 -1.01 16.42 6.10
CA ALA A 40 0.40 16.63 6.42
C ALA A 40 0.71 16.30 7.89
N GLY A 41 1.70 15.42 8.11
CA GLY A 41 1.99 14.86 9.43
C GLY A 41 2.54 15.86 10.46
N TYR A 42 3.10 16.98 10.01
CA TYR A 42 3.54 18.06 10.90
C TYR A 42 2.39 18.95 11.38
N TYR A 43 1.20 18.85 10.77
CA TYR A 43 0.02 19.58 11.21
C TYR A 43 -0.72 18.75 12.29
N PRO A 44 -1.22 19.36 13.38
CA PRO A 44 -1.87 18.62 14.46
C PRO A 44 -3.07 17.80 14.00
N GLY A 45 -3.23 16.60 14.57
CA GLY A 45 -4.40 15.75 14.33
C GLY A 45 -4.30 14.83 13.10
N ALA A 46 -3.10 14.67 12.53
CA ALA A 46 -2.86 13.72 11.44
C ALA A 46 -3.10 12.28 11.94
N ILE A 47 -3.92 11.53 11.21
CA ILE A 47 -4.28 10.14 11.54
C ILE A 47 -4.04 9.28 10.29
N PRO A 48 -3.48 8.07 10.43
CA PRO A 48 -3.25 7.18 9.30
C PRO A 48 -4.55 6.70 8.66
N ILE A 49 -4.49 6.48 7.34
CA ILE A 49 -5.51 5.81 6.53
C ILE A 49 -4.84 4.57 5.96
N THR A 50 -5.41 3.40 6.23
CA THR A 50 -5.08 2.18 5.51
C THR A 50 -5.90 2.15 4.24
N LEU A 51 -5.24 2.20 3.09
CA LEU A 51 -5.88 2.14 1.78
C LEU A 51 -5.37 0.94 1.00
N LYS A 52 -6.31 0.14 0.52
CA LYS A 52 -6.11 -0.95 -0.41
C LYS A 52 -6.65 -0.56 -1.78
N LEU A 53 -5.80 -0.64 -2.80
CA LEU A 53 -6.18 -0.47 -4.20
C LEU A 53 -6.12 -1.82 -4.91
N ILE A 54 -7.06 -2.09 -5.81
CA ILE A 54 -7.08 -3.29 -6.64
C ILE A 54 -7.18 -2.85 -8.11
N PHE A 55 -6.30 -3.36 -8.94
CA PHE A 55 -6.18 -2.97 -10.35
C PHE A 55 -5.93 -4.19 -11.26
N GLU A 56 -6.34 -4.05 -12.51
CA GLU A 56 -6.17 -5.09 -13.54
C GLU A 56 -4.72 -5.13 -14.04
N ILE A 57 -4.22 -6.34 -14.31
CA ILE A 57 -2.92 -6.55 -14.97
C ILE A 57 -3.17 -7.01 -16.41
N PRO A 58 -2.48 -6.45 -17.41
CA PRO A 58 -1.41 -5.44 -17.30
C PRO A 58 -1.90 -3.99 -17.47
N SER A 59 -3.20 -3.78 -17.66
CA SER A 59 -3.73 -2.47 -18.08
C SER A 59 -3.59 -1.36 -17.02
N GLY A 60 -3.49 -1.73 -15.74
CA GLY A 60 -3.55 -0.80 -14.63
C GLY A 60 -4.93 -0.21 -14.38
N LYS A 61 -5.98 -0.71 -15.03
CA LYS A 61 -7.36 -0.24 -14.83
C LYS A 61 -7.78 -0.45 -13.38
N ILE A 62 -8.36 0.57 -12.75
CA ILE A 62 -8.82 0.46 -11.36
C ILE A 62 -10.07 -0.42 -11.29
N LEU A 63 -10.01 -1.49 -10.48
CA LEU A 63 -11.10 -2.44 -10.29
C LEU A 63 -11.87 -2.18 -8.99
N GLY A 64 -11.18 -1.69 -7.97
CA GLY A 64 -11.80 -1.34 -6.69
C GLY A 64 -10.82 -0.77 -5.69
N ALA A 65 -11.36 -0.20 -4.62
CA ALA A 65 -10.59 0.30 -3.49
C ALA A 65 -11.35 0.14 -2.17
N GLN A 66 -10.60 -0.01 -1.10
CA GLN A 66 -11.10 -0.13 0.27
C GLN A 66 -10.22 0.72 1.16
N ALA A 67 -10.80 1.52 2.07
CA ALA A 67 -10.03 2.33 2.98
C ALA A 67 -10.64 2.34 4.39
N VAL A 68 -9.77 2.35 5.40
CA VAL A 68 -10.13 2.39 6.82
C VAL A 68 -9.22 3.40 7.51
N GLY A 69 -9.80 4.34 8.26
CA GLY A 69 -9.02 5.33 8.98
C GLY A 69 -9.89 6.38 9.64
N GLY A 70 -9.30 7.56 9.88
CA GLY A 70 -10.00 8.72 10.42
C GLY A 70 -10.75 9.57 9.38
N PRO A 71 -11.07 10.82 9.72
CA PRO A 71 -11.69 11.77 8.79
C PRO A 71 -10.89 11.94 7.49
N GLY A 72 -11.60 12.03 6.37
CA GLY A 72 -11.00 12.11 5.04
C GLY A 72 -10.71 10.74 4.42
N THR A 73 -11.11 9.64 5.02
CA THR A 73 -11.06 8.30 4.40
C THR A 73 -12.02 8.20 3.23
N GLU A 74 -13.25 8.68 3.41
CA GLU A 74 -14.30 8.77 2.39
C GLU A 74 -13.87 9.65 1.20
N LYS A 75 -13.16 10.76 1.45
CA LYS A 75 -12.60 11.62 0.39
C LYS A 75 -11.76 10.82 -0.62
N ARG A 76 -10.97 9.86 -0.15
CA ARG A 76 -10.08 9.05 -1.01
C ARG A 76 -10.91 8.10 -1.87
N ILE A 77 -11.94 7.51 -1.28
CA ILE A 77 -12.86 6.62 -1.99
C ILE A 77 -13.69 7.38 -3.02
N ASP A 78 -14.11 8.62 -2.75
CA ASP A 78 -14.83 9.46 -3.71
C ASP A 78 -13.98 9.82 -4.93
N VAL A 79 -12.71 10.19 -4.71
CA VAL A 79 -11.75 10.44 -5.80
C VAL A 79 -11.52 9.17 -6.62
N ILE A 80 -11.24 8.03 -5.97
CA ILE A 80 -11.00 6.77 -6.69
C ILE A 80 -12.28 6.29 -7.42
N SER A 81 -13.45 6.48 -6.82
CA SER A 81 -14.75 6.23 -7.48
C SER A 81 -14.89 7.02 -8.78
N THR A 82 -14.41 8.27 -8.78
CA THR A 82 -14.41 9.13 -9.96
C THR A 82 -13.47 8.59 -11.04
N VAL A 83 -12.25 8.19 -10.67
CA VAL A 83 -11.29 7.54 -11.59
C VAL A 83 -11.90 6.28 -12.21
N ILE A 84 -12.50 5.38 -11.40
CA ILE A 84 -13.18 4.17 -11.89
C ILE A 84 -14.31 4.54 -12.86
N LYS A 85 -15.12 5.56 -12.55
CA LYS A 85 -16.25 5.98 -13.38
C LYS A 85 -15.81 6.44 -14.77
N PHE A 86 -14.63 7.04 -14.88
CA PHE A 86 -14.03 7.48 -16.14
C PHE A 86 -13.11 6.44 -16.78
N ASN A 87 -13.12 5.19 -16.31
CA ASN A 87 -12.24 4.10 -16.77
C ASN A 87 -10.74 4.42 -16.65
N GLY A 88 -10.37 5.22 -15.66
CA GLY A 88 -8.96 5.55 -15.40
C GLY A 88 -8.14 4.37 -14.86
N THR A 89 -6.84 4.60 -14.86
CA THR A 89 -5.79 3.65 -14.50
C THR A 89 -4.99 4.14 -13.30
N VAL A 90 -4.07 3.30 -12.80
CA VAL A 90 -3.12 3.68 -11.76
C VAL A 90 -2.19 4.83 -12.19
N PHE A 91 -1.91 4.95 -13.49
CA PHE A 91 -1.10 6.04 -14.06
C PHE A 91 -1.85 7.37 -14.02
N ASP A 92 -3.16 7.36 -14.26
CA ASP A 92 -3.99 8.56 -14.09
C ASP A 92 -4.01 9.01 -12.62
N MET A 93 -3.95 8.08 -11.66
CA MET A 93 -3.86 8.41 -10.24
C MET A 93 -2.52 9.08 -9.86
N GLU A 94 -1.41 8.77 -10.54
CA GLU A 94 -0.12 9.45 -10.34
C GLU A 94 -0.24 10.96 -10.63
N GLU A 95 -1.03 11.32 -11.63
CA GLU A 95 -1.12 12.68 -12.19
C GLU A 95 -2.28 13.53 -11.63
N LEU A 96 -3.09 13.00 -10.70
CA LEU A 96 -4.20 13.75 -10.11
C LEU A 96 -3.74 14.98 -9.33
N GLU A 97 -4.21 16.16 -9.76
CA GLU A 97 -4.02 17.41 -9.03
C GLU A 97 -5.12 17.61 -7.99
N LEU A 98 -4.82 17.26 -6.73
CA LEU A 98 -5.75 17.34 -5.62
C LEU A 98 -5.44 18.55 -4.73
N THR A 99 -6.49 19.10 -4.12
CA THR A 99 -6.37 20.29 -3.28
C THR A 99 -5.50 20.03 -2.05
N TYR A 100 -4.53 20.92 -1.83
CA TYR A 100 -3.56 20.80 -0.74
C TYR A 100 -3.48 22.09 0.08
N ALA A 101 -3.65 21.92 1.38
CA ALA A 101 -3.04 22.72 2.43
C ALA A 101 -2.84 21.81 3.66
N PRO A 102 -1.94 22.14 4.60
CA PRO A 102 -1.54 21.25 5.69
C PRO A 102 -2.70 20.63 6.50
N PRO A 103 -3.84 21.32 6.76
CA PRO A 103 -4.97 20.74 7.49
C PRO A 103 -5.82 19.73 6.70
N TYR A 104 -5.66 19.65 5.38
CA TYR A 104 -6.62 18.95 4.50
C TYR A 104 -6.00 17.83 3.66
N GLY A 105 -4.69 17.87 3.44
CA GLY A 105 -3.99 16.91 2.59
C GLY A 105 -2.48 17.02 2.74
N SER A 106 -1.78 16.38 1.82
CA SER A 106 -0.32 16.37 1.70
C SER A 106 0.07 16.75 0.27
N ALA A 107 1.33 17.14 0.05
CA ALA A 107 1.81 17.49 -1.29
C ALA A 107 1.64 16.33 -2.31
N LYS A 108 1.67 15.09 -1.82
CA LYS A 108 1.21 13.89 -2.53
C LYS A 108 0.06 13.32 -1.71
N ASP A 109 -1.16 13.30 -2.24
CA ASP A 109 -2.29 12.71 -1.52
C ASP A 109 -2.14 11.18 -1.44
N PRO A 110 -2.71 10.51 -0.43
CA PRO A 110 -2.91 9.07 -0.43
C PRO A 110 -3.33 8.46 -1.78
N VAL A 111 -4.17 9.13 -2.58
CA VAL A 111 -4.55 8.66 -3.92
C VAL A 111 -3.34 8.64 -4.87
N ASN A 112 -2.53 9.70 -4.89
CA ASN A 112 -1.31 9.73 -5.72
C ASN A 112 -0.32 8.66 -5.27
N MET A 113 -0.14 8.49 -3.94
CA MET A 113 0.74 7.46 -3.38
C MET A 113 0.32 6.05 -3.80
N ALA A 114 -0.98 5.76 -3.81
CA ALA A 114 -1.50 4.49 -4.27
C ALA A 114 -1.21 4.27 -5.77
N GLY A 115 -1.33 5.34 -6.57
CA GLY A 115 -0.94 5.36 -7.99
C GLY A 115 0.53 5.01 -8.18
N PHE A 116 1.45 5.67 -7.48
CA PHE A 116 2.89 5.42 -7.58
C PHE A 116 3.26 3.98 -7.23
N VAL A 117 2.76 3.45 -6.11
CA VAL A 117 3.07 2.08 -5.66
C VAL A 117 2.57 1.05 -6.68
N ALA A 118 1.35 1.21 -7.18
CA ALA A 118 0.78 0.31 -8.19
C ALA A 118 1.48 0.44 -9.56
N ALA A 119 1.86 1.65 -9.96
CA ALA A 119 2.58 1.89 -11.20
C ALA A 119 4.00 1.31 -11.15
N ASN A 120 4.71 1.43 -10.03
CA ASN A 120 6.03 0.82 -9.85
C ASN A 120 5.97 -0.71 -9.96
N TYR A 121 4.90 -1.33 -9.47
CA TYR A 121 4.67 -2.76 -9.69
C TYR A 121 4.50 -3.08 -11.18
N LEU A 122 3.65 -2.34 -11.90
CA LEU A 122 3.42 -2.58 -13.34
C LEU A 122 4.64 -2.28 -14.21
N LYS A 123 5.51 -1.37 -13.77
CA LYS A 123 6.79 -1.05 -14.42
C LYS A 123 7.90 -2.07 -14.10
N GLU A 124 7.62 -3.06 -13.24
CA GLU A 124 8.58 -4.05 -12.72
C GLU A 124 9.74 -3.44 -11.91
N ASP A 125 9.61 -2.17 -11.50
CA ASP A 125 10.61 -1.47 -10.67
C ASP A 125 10.54 -1.93 -9.20
N MET A 126 9.38 -2.43 -8.77
CA MET A 126 9.13 -2.83 -7.40
C MET A 126 8.25 -4.09 -7.35
N PRO A 127 8.85 -5.30 -7.39
CA PRO A 127 8.10 -6.52 -7.13
C PRO A 127 7.55 -6.49 -5.70
N ILE A 128 6.32 -6.96 -5.52
CA ILE A 128 5.64 -7.00 -4.22
C ILE A 128 5.32 -8.43 -3.82
N TRP A 129 5.23 -8.65 -2.51
CA TRP A 129 4.73 -9.86 -1.91
C TRP A 129 3.72 -9.48 -0.83
N HIS A 130 2.79 -10.38 -0.53
CA HIS A 130 1.69 -10.15 0.39
C HIS A 130 1.85 -10.96 1.67
N TRP A 131 1.18 -10.51 2.74
CA TRP A 131 1.18 -11.18 4.03
C TRP A 131 0.76 -12.66 3.99
N HIS A 132 -0.07 -13.06 3.03
CA HIS A 132 -0.54 -14.44 2.87
C HIS A 132 0.46 -15.33 2.10
N ASP A 133 1.49 -14.75 1.48
CA ASP A 133 2.56 -15.48 0.78
C ASP A 133 3.65 -15.99 1.74
N PHE A 134 3.62 -15.56 3.01
CA PHE A 134 4.64 -15.85 4.03
C PHE A 134 5.00 -17.35 4.14
N THR A 135 3.98 -18.21 4.17
CA THR A 135 4.17 -19.66 4.30
C THR A 135 4.93 -20.24 3.09
N ASP A 136 4.60 -19.78 1.89
CA ASP A 136 5.23 -20.27 0.67
C ASP A 136 6.67 -19.74 0.54
N ILE A 137 6.90 -18.48 0.92
CA ILE A 137 8.23 -17.86 0.94
C ILE A 137 9.16 -18.65 1.87
N THR A 138 8.72 -18.90 3.10
CA THR A 138 9.54 -19.58 4.11
C THR A 138 9.81 -21.05 3.76
N ASN A 139 8.80 -21.77 3.26
CA ASN A 139 8.97 -23.16 2.81
C ASN A 139 9.93 -23.31 1.64
N ASN A 140 10.03 -22.30 0.78
CA ASN A 140 10.94 -22.29 -0.37
C ASN A 140 12.33 -21.70 -0.04
N GLY A 141 12.62 -21.45 1.24
CA GLY A 141 13.93 -20.96 1.69
C GLY A 141 14.19 -19.48 1.41
N GLY A 142 13.14 -18.69 1.17
CA GLY A 142 13.23 -17.24 1.04
C GLY A 142 13.71 -16.58 2.34
N VAL A 143 14.47 -15.49 2.20
CA VAL A 143 15.04 -14.75 3.33
C VAL A 143 14.21 -13.50 3.57
N LEU A 144 13.68 -13.36 4.78
CA LEU A 144 12.98 -12.14 5.19
C LEU A 144 13.99 -11.12 5.70
N LEU A 145 13.97 -9.91 5.13
CA LEU A 145 14.82 -8.79 5.51
C LEU A 145 13.96 -7.67 6.11
N ASP A 146 14.09 -7.48 7.43
CA ASP A 146 13.45 -6.40 8.16
C ASP A 146 14.34 -5.16 8.15
N VAL A 147 13.89 -4.10 7.48
CA VAL A 147 14.68 -2.88 7.31
C VAL A 147 14.34 -1.77 8.30
N ARG A 148 13.54 -2.09 9.33
CA ARG A 148 13.20 -1.18 10.42
C ARG A 148 14.37 -1.00 11.39
N THR A 149 14.22 -0.05 12.31
CA THR A 149 15.20 0.18 13.38
C THR A 149 15.35 -1.05 14.28
N LYS A 150 16.48 -1.13 14.98
CA LYS A 150 16.76 -2.25 15.91
C LYS A 150 15.74 -2.29 17.04
N GLU A 151 15.28 -1.12 17.46
CA GLU A 151 14.27 -0.93 18.50
C GLU A 151 12.90 -1.47 18.06
N GLU A 152 12.48 -1.16 16.83
CA GLU A 152 11.23 -1.68 16.25
C GLU A 152 11.27 -3.20 16.08
N PHE A 153 12.41 -3.73 15.61
CA PHE A 153 12.63 -5.17 15.45
C PHE A 153 12.59 -5.92 16.78
N ALA A 154 13.24 -5.37 17.82
CA ALA A 154 13.25 -5.95 19.15
C ALA A 154 11.86 -5.93 19.82
N ALA A 155 11.04 -4.92 19.49
CA ALA A 155 9.67 -4.83 20.01
C ALA A 155 8.73 -5.86 19.37
N ARG A 156 8.86 -6.09 18.06
CA ARG A 156 8.13 -7.13 17.32
C ARG A 156 8.76 -7.37 15.96
N THR A 157 8.69 -8.60 15.48
CA THR A 157 9.17 -8.96 14.14
C THR A 157 8.45 -10.20 13.62
N ILE A 158 8.67 -10.52 12.35
CA ILE A 158 8.29 -11.80 11.77
C ILE A 158 9.39 -12.82 12.13
N ASP A 159 9.00 -13.98 12.64
CA ASP A 159 9.95 -15.02 13.02
C ASP A 159 10.82 -15.45 11.83
N GLY A 160 12.13 -15.50 12.05
CA GLY A 160 13.12 -15.86 11.02
C GLY A 160 13.68 -14.68 10.22
N SER A 161 13.22 -13.45 10.46
CA SER A 161 13.75 -12.26 9.79
C SER A 161 15.17 -11.88 10.22
N ILE A 162 15.96 -11.44 9.24
CA ILE A 162 17.25 -10.77 9.46
C ILE A 162 16.97 -9.26 9.56
N ASN A 163 17.50 -8.58 10.58
CA ASN A 163 17.36 -7.12 10.69
C ASN A 163 18.61 -6.38 10.19
N ILE A 164 18.43 -5.56 9.17
CA ILE A 164 19.42 -4.59 8.72
C ILE A 164 18.68 -3.27 8.48
N PRO A 165 18.76 -2.30 9.41
CA PRO A 165 18.10 -1.02 9.26
C PRO A 165 18.42 -0.36 7.92
N ILE A 166 17.43 0.29 7.30
CA ILE A 166 17.55 0.85 5.94
C ILE A 166 18.80 1.73 5.73
N GLU A 167 19.16 2.51 6.75
CA GLU A 167 20.33 3.39 6.76
C GLU A 167 21.67 2.64 6.79
N GLU A 168 21.68 1.40 7.28
CA GLU A 168 22.88 0.55 7.36
C GLU A 168 23.05 -0.34 6.13
N ILE A 169 21.98 -0.63 5.37
CA ILE A 169 21.97 -1.62 4.28
C ILE A 169 23.13 -1.41 3.30
N ARG A 170 23.36 -0.17 2.85
CA ARG A 170 24.38 0.13 1.83
C ARG A 170 25.79 -0.28 2.28
N ASN A 171 26.07 -0.22 3.58
CA ASN A 171 27.37 -0.58 4.15
C ASN A 171 27.45 -2.04 4.62
N ARG A 172 26.31 -2.76 4.58
CA ARG A 172 26.16 -4.13 5.09
C ARG A 172 25.61 -5.07 4.03
N LEU A 173 25.83 -4.77 2.75
CA LEU A 173 25.40 -5.63 1.64
C LEU A 173 26.02 -7.03 1.73
N ASP A 174 27.25 -7.15 2.25
CA ASP A 174 27.93 -8.43 2.44
C ASP A 174 27.25 -9.32 3.50
N ASP A 175 26.41 -8.75 4.37
CA ASP A 175 25.62 -9.49 5.36
C ASP A 175 24.34 -10.09 4.76
N ILE A 176 23.97 -9.69 3.53
CA ILE A 176 22.76 -10.15 2.84
C ILE A 176 23.12 -11.34 1.93
N PRO A 177 22.47 -12.50 2.08
CA PRO A 177 22.70 -13.65 1.20
C PRO A 177 22.45 -13.28 -0.28
N ASN A 178 23.39 -13.61 -1.15
CA ASN A 178 23.29 -13.33 -2.59
C ASN A 178 22.87 -14.57 -3.42
N ASP A 179 22.71 -15.71 -2.76
CA ASP A 179 22.32 -17.00 -3.33
C ASP A 179 20.83 -17.33 -3.11
N LYS A 180 20.07 -16.43 -2.49
CA LYS A 180 18.67 -16.61 -2.10
C LYS A 180 17.82 -15.42 -2.50
N SER A 181 16.52 -15.66 -2.70
CA SER A 181 15.53 -14.60 -2.87
C SER A 181 15.32 -13.84 -1.56
N ILE A 182 15.44 -12.52 -1.62
CA ILE A 182 15.29 -11.61 -0.48
C ILE A 182 13.90 -10.96 -0.53
N TYR A 183 13.17 -11.05 0.58
CA TYR A 183 11.83 -10.51 0.75
C TYR A 183 11.89 -9.41 1.82
N VAL A 184 11.89 -8.18 1.34
CA VAL A 184 12.04 -7.00 2.18
C VAL A 184 10.70 -6.59 2.77
N TYR A 185 10.68 -6.19 4.03
CA TYR A 185 9.55 -5.46 4.62
C TYR A 185 10.02 -4.41 5.61
N CYS A 186 9.18 -3.41 5.80
CA CYS A 186 9.32 -2.40 6.85
C CYS A 186 7.98 -2.26 7.60
N GLU A 187 7.74 -1.10 8.21
CA GLU A 187 6.52 -0.86 8.96
C GLU A 187 5.29 -0.66 8.06
N VAL A 188 5.43 0.05 6.93
CA VAL A 188 4.31 0.44 6.05
C VAL A 188 4.54 0.22 4.54
N GLY A 189 5.73 -0.22 4.13
CA GLY A 189 6.02 -0.70 2.79
C GLY A 189 6.43 0.31 1.71
N TYR A 190 6.59 1.61 2.03
CA TYR A 190 7.05 2.64 1.09
C TYR A 190 7.88 3.73 1.77
#